data_AF-A0A961QDJ9-F1
#
_entry.id   AF-A0A961QDJ9-F1
#
_cell.length_a   1.000
_cell.length_b   1.000
_cell.length_c   1.000
_cell.angle_alpha   90.00
_cell.angle_beta   90.00
_cell.angle_gamma   90.00
#
_symmetry.space_group_name_H-M   'P 1'
#
loop_
_entity.id
_entity.type
_entity.pdbx_description
1 polymer ?
#
loop_
_entity_poly.entity_id
_entity_poly.type
_entity_poly.pdbx_seq_one_letter_code
_entity_poly.pdbx_strand_id
1 'polypeptide(L)' 'MTDAAQPQDHVLIFDTTLRDGEQSPGATMSHDEKLEIAGLLDEMGVDIIEAG' A
#
# COMPACT_ATOMS: atom_id res chain seq x y z
N MET A 1 39.84 3.11 -3.18
CA MET A 1 38.65 3.97 -3.28
C MET A 1 37.48 3.17 -2.75
N THR A 2 37.14 3.36 -1.48
CA THR A 2 35.99 2.71 -0.84
C THR A 2 34.76 3.55 -1.13
N ASP A 3 33.90 3.06 -2.01
CA ASP A 3 32.57 3.59 -2.24
C ASP A 3 31.71 3.20 -1.04
N ALA A 4 31.64 4.09 -0.04
CA ALA A 4 30.70 3.95 1.05
C ALA A 4 29.34 4.37 0.52
N ALA A 5 28.54 3.38 0.11
CA ALA A 5 27.16 3.56 -0.30
C ALA A 5 26.45 4.47 0.72
N GLN A 6 26.04 5.66 0.27
CA GLN A 6 25.23 6.56 1.08
C GLN A 6 23.94 5.82 1.43
N PRO A 7 23.43 5.91 2.67
CA PRO A 7 22.11 5.39 2.98
C PRO A 7 21.14 6.11 2.04
N GLN A 8 20.53 5.33 1.15
CA GLN A 8 19.56 5.84 0.20
C GLN A 8 18.38 6.36 1.03
N ASP A 9 17.98 7.61 0.82
CA ASP A 9 16.76 8.16 1.42
C ASP A 9 15.56 7.38 0.88
N HIS A 10 15.20 6.29 1.57
CA HIS A 10 14.11 5.40 1.18
C HIS A 10 12.79 5.97 1.69
N VAL A 11 11.92 6.37 0.77
CA VAL A 11 10.56 6.83 1.08
C VAL A 11 9.66 5.61 1.18
N LEU A 12 9.03 5.43 2.34
CA LEU A 12 8.05 4.37 2.55
C LEU A 12 6.66 4.86 2.14
N ILE A 13 5.94 4.04 1.37
CA ILE A 13 4.57 4.26 0.97
C ILE A 13 3.64 3.48 1.90
N PHE A 14 2.81 4.22 2.63
CA PHE A 14 1.74 3.69 3.46
C PHE A 14 0.41 3.95 2.75
N ASP A 15 -0.24 2.88 2.29
CA ASP A 15 -1.50 2.95 1.56
C ASP A 15 -2.70 2.67 2.48
N THR A 16 -3.71 3.54 2.43
CA THR A 16 -4.95 3.44 3.24
C THR A 16 -6.18 3.05 2.43
N THR A 17 -6.00 2.58 1.18
CA THR A 17 -7.10 2.34 0.24
C THR A 17 -8.13 1.36 0.78
N LEU A 18 -7.70 0.26 1.43
CA LEU A 18 -8.65 -0.74 1.93
C LEU A 18 -9.50 -0.22 3.09
N ARG A 19 -8.91 0.54 4.02
CA ARG A 19 -9.59 1.02 5.23
C ARG A 19 -10.30 2.36 5.06
N ASP A 20 -9.61 3.37 4.56
CA ASP A 20 -10.21 4.71 4.36
C ASP A 20 -11.11 4.71 3.12
N GLY A 21 -10.75 3.93 2.11
CA GLY A 21 -11.57 3.76 0.90
C GLY A 21 -12.92 3.16 1.23
N GLU A 22 -12.97 2.03 1.95
CA GLU A 22 -14.26 1.39 2.28
C GLU A 22 -15.18 2.25 3.19
N GLN A 23 -14.58 3.11 4.02
CA GLN A 23 -15.32 4.01 4.91
C GLN A 23 -15.87 5.23 4.17
N SER A 24 -15.41 5.48 2.95
CA SER A 24 -15.90 6.56 2.11
C SER A 24 -17.32 6.26 1.61
N PRO A 25 -18.25 7.24 1.63
CA PRO A 25 -19.62 7.02 1.19
C PRO A 25 -19.70 6.47 -0.24
N GLY A 26 -20.31 5.29 -0.40
CA GLY A 26 -20.51 4.65 -1.70
C GLY A 26 -19.31 3.86 -2.23
N ALA A 27 -18.25 3.69 -1.43
CA ALA A 27 -17.05 2.94 -1.79
C ALA A 27 -16.94 1.61 -1.00
N THR A 28 -18.07 1.03 -0.60
CA THR A 28 -18.10 -0.27 0.09
C THR A 28 -17.43 -1.34 -0.75
N MET A 29 -16.49 -2.08 -0.14
CA MET A 29 -15.79 -3.19 -0.77
C MET A 29 -16.24 -4.51 -0.18
N SER A 30 -16.48 -5.50 -1.03
CA SER A 30 -16.62 -6.89 -0.63
C SER A 30 -15.27 -7.49 -0.23
N HIS A 31 -15.31 -8.65 0.44
CA HIS A 31 -14.08 -9.34 0.84
C HIS A 31 -13.20 -9.71 -0.36
N ASP A 32 -13.81 -10.14 -1.46
CA ASP A 32 -13.08 -10.54 -2.67
C ASP A 32 -12.44 -9.33 -3.36
N GLU A 33 -13.14 -8.20 -3.44
CA GLU A 33 -12.59 -6.94 -3.96
C GLU A 33 -11.40 -6.45 -3.12
N LYS A 34 -11.46 -6.60 -1.79
CA LYS A 34 -10.34 -6.26 -0.91
C LYS A 34 -9.11 -7.11 -1.20
N LEU A 35 -9.27 -8.40 -1.45
CA LEU A 35 -8.16 -9.30 -1.80
C LEU A 35 -7.55 -8.94 -3.15
N GLU A 36 -8.38 -8.60 -4.14
CA GLU A 36 -7.92 -8.15 -5.46
C GLU A 36 -7.13 -6.83 -5.36
N ILE A 37 -7.68 -5.83 -4.66
CA ILE A 37 -7.02 -4.54 -4.45
C ILE A 37 -5.71 -4.72 -3.66
N ALA A 38 -5.70 -5.56 -2.62
CA ALA A 38 -4.48 -5.86 -1.86
C ALA A 38 -3.38 -6.45 -2.76
N GLY A 39 -3.74 -7.35 -3.68
CA GLY A 39 -2.81 -7.90 -4.67
C GLY A 39 -2.27 -6.83 -5.61
N LEU A 40 -3.11 -5.91 -6.08
CA LEU A 40 -2.68 -4.80 -6.93
C LEU A 40 -1.71 -3.85 -6.20
N LEU A 41 -1.97 -3.55 -4.92
CA LEU A 41 -1.10 -2.71 -4.10
C LEU A 41 0.28 -3.37 -3.85
N ASP A 42 0.29 -4.68 -3.64
CA ASP A 42 1.53 -5.47 -3.53
C ASP A 42 2.32 -5.45 -4.85
N GLU A 43 1.66 -5.68 -5.98
CA GLU A 43 2.27 -5.59 -7.32
C GLU A 43 2.83 -4.19 -7.64
N MET A 44 2.19 -3.14 -7.11
CA MET A 44 2.66 -1.75 -7.23
C MET A 44 3.88 -1.44 -6.35
N GLY A 45 4.27 -2.35 -5.44
CA GLY A 45 5.42 -2.19 -4.56
C GLY A 45 5.16 -1.25 -3.39
N VAL A 46 3.92 -1.18 -2.89
CA VAL A 46 3.61 -0.45 -1.66
C VAL A 46 4.29 -1.13 -0.47
N ASP A 47 4.96 -0.36 0.38
CA ASP A 47 5.67 -0.91 1.54
C ASP A 47 4.72 -1.41 2.64
N ILE A 48 3.60 -0.71 2.84
CA ILE A 48 2.64 -1.00 3.92
C ILE A 48 1.22 -0.74 3.42
N ILE A 49 0.35 -1.75 3.58
CA ILE A 49 -1.08 -1.66 3.28
C ILE A 49 -1.85 -1.66 4.60
N GLU A 50 -2.66 -0.63 4.84
CA GLU A 50 -3.57 -0.59 5.98
C GLU A 50 -4.80 -1.45 5.72
N ALA A 51 -4.92 -2.56 6.45
CA ALA A 51 -6.10 -3.41 6.37
C ALA A 51 -7.36 -2.71 6.93
N GLY A 52 -8.49 -3.02 6.30
CA GLY A 52 -9.84 -2.64 6.70
C GLY A 52 -10.80 -3.50 5.90
#